data_AF-A0A811QCI7-F1
#
_entry.id   AF-A0A811QCI7-F1
#
_cell.length_a   1.000
_cell.length_b   1.000
_cell.length_c   1.000
_cell.angle_alpha   90.00
_cell.angle_beta   90.00
_cell.angle_gamma   90.00
#
_symmetry.space_group_name_H-M   'P 1'
#
loop_
_entity.id
_entity.type
_entity.pdbx_description
1 polymer ?
#
loop_
_entity_poly.entity_id
_entity_poly.type
_entity_poly.pdbx_seq_one_letter_code
_entity_poly.pdbx_strand_id
1 'polypeptide(L)'
;MDGGEWVTSRSCVLHDRNSLFCLQLHVLDKYYDKKLLDFFLYSFDVRNGPGSEDYYQLWVTWEKSIQEIAVSDCSAFWKFIATNWSKNTQKLISGFVKVPVCTDGKIILSKKEDVFIPDDLLLTDLFSKLSQHSFFICPCLRASLNCIYDTIGVQRISKEVTKNDSFTLDNYRFRTIDPSKVIMVGLLKIILSFLADPALDIPAEERHRMVSCLLNVTVQESDEPITVGYSVRLSSGEVVDVKSSRMLRWEREDSKLYMQSSDGEPSYKEKIEFATYFTE
;
A
#
# COMPACT_ATOMS: atom_id res chain seq x y z
N MET A 1 42.52 -20.18 24.39
CA MET A 1 41.56 -20.13 23.27
C MET A 1 40.37 -20.95 23.73
N ASP A 2 39.47 -20.35 24.50
CA ASP A 2 38.24 -21.01 24.95
C ASP A 2 37.10 -20.10 24.52
N GLY A 3 36.26 -20.59 23.61
CA GLY A 3 35.17 -19.80 23.01
C GLY A 3 34.54 -20.42 21.76
N GLY A 4 34.89 -21.66 21.41
CA GLY A 4 34.18 -22.38 20.36
C GLY A 4 32.88 -22.97 20.89
N GLU A 5 31.81 -22.83 20.12
CA GLU A 5 30.51 -23.44 20.40
C GLU A 5 30.30 -24.65 19.49
N TRP A 6 29.83 -25.76 20.06
CA TRP A 6 29.43 -26.94 19.28
C TRP A 6 28.01 -26.75 18.77
N VAL A 7 27.88 -26.65 17.46
CA VAL A 7 26.62 -26.32 16.79
C VAL A 7 26.23 -27.40 15.78
N THR A 8 24.94 -27.49 15.48
CA THR A 8 24.43 -28.44 14.48
C THR A 8 24.49 -27.85 13.07
N SER A 9 24.56 -28.69 12.02
CA SER A 9 24.52 -28.19 10.65
C SER A 9 23.24 -27.40 10.33
N ARG A 10 22.12 -27.73 10.98
CA ARG A 10 20.83 -27.03 10.81
C ARG A 10 20.83 -25.59 11.30
N SER A 11 21.62 -25.30 12.35
CA SER A 11 21.78 -23.95 12.89
C SER A 11 22.88 -23.15 12.18
N CYS A 12 23.48 -23.70 11.13
CA CYS A 12 24.53 -23.06 10.34
C CYS A 12 24.06 -22.72 8.93
N VAL A 13 24.62 -21.63 8.40
CA VAL A 13 24.54 -21.26 6.98
C VAL A 13 25.92 -20.80 6.51
N LEU A 14 26.22 -20.99 5.22
CA LEU A 14 27.48 -20.48 4.68
C LEU A 14 27.48 -18.95 4.63
N HIS A 15 26.40 -18.37 4.09
CA HIS A 15 26.30 -16.95 3.80
C HIS A 15 25.01 -16.34 4.33
N ASP A 16 25.13 -15.14 4.90
CA ASP A 16 24.00 -14.25 5.22
C ASP A 16 24.23 -12.89 4.56
N ARG A 17 23.84 -12.78 3.29
CA ARG A 17 24.15 -11.62 2.43
C ARG A 17 23.63 -10.29 2.99
N ASN A 18 22.54 -10.33 3.75
CA ASN A 18 21.89 -9.13 4.29
C ASN A 18 22.14 -8.96 5.79
N SER A 19 22.92 -9.85 6.42
CA SER A 19 23.22 -9.84 7.86
C SER A 19 21.97 -9.87 8.77
N LEU A 20 20.84 -10.41 8.28
CA LEU A 20 19.58 -10.47 9.02
C LEU A 20 19.57 -11.52 10.13
N PHE A 21 20.39 -12.56 10.00
CA PHE A 21 20.32 -13.78 10.81
C PHE A 21 21.53 -13.97 11.72
N CYS A 22 22.41 -12.97 11.82
CA CYS A 22 23.65 -13.07 12.59
C CYS A 22 23.44 -13.41 14.08
N LEU A 23 22.24 -13.14 14.62
CA LEU A 23 21.86 -13.46 16.00
C LEU A 23 21.13 -14.83 16.14
N GLN A 24 20.72 -15.45 15.03
CA GLN A 24 19.88 -16.65 15.01
C GLN A 24 20.58 -17.86 14.37
N LEU A 25 21.51 -17.62 13.45
CA LEU A 25 22.22 -18.63 12.69
C LEU A 25 23.73 -18.37 12.73
N HIS A 26 24.51 -19.45 12.74
CA HIS A 26 25.97 -19.37 12.63
C HIS A 26 26.36 -19.22 11.15
N VAL A 27 26.86 -18.03 10.80
CA VAL A 27 27.29 -17.71 9.43
C VAL A 27 28.77 -18.07 9.26
N LEU A 28 29.05 -19.14 8.54
CA LEU A 28 30.36 -19.79 8.52
C LEU A 28 31.42 -19.02 7.70
N ASP A 29 31.03 -18.26 6.68
CA ASP A 29 31.95 -17.48 5.85
C ASP A 29 32.70 -16.37 6.62
N LYS A 30 32.24 -16.03 7.82
CA LYS A 30 32.90 -15.08 8.73
C LYS A 30 34.07 -15.69 9.49
N TYR A 31 34.14 -17.02 9.56
CA TYR A 31 35.09 -17.74 10.42
C TYR A 31 36.02 -18.68 9.65
N TYR A 32 35.61 -19.13 8.45
CA TYR A 32 36.31 -20.16 7.71
C TYR A 32 36.62 -19.74 6.27
N ASP A 33 37.77 -20.20 5.77
CA ASP A 33 38.18 -20.00 4.38
C ASP A 33 37.25 -20.73 3.40
N LYS A 34 37.15 -20.20 2.18
CA LYS A 34 36.28 -20.73 1.11
C LYS A 34 36.42 -22.24 0.86
N LYS A 35 37.64 -22.79 0.94
CA LYS A 35 37.88 -24.23 0.75
C LYS A 35 37.16 -25.10 1.80
N LEU A 36 37.02 -24.60 3.03
CA LEU A 36 36.31 -25.28 4.10
C LEU A 36 34.79 -25.09 3.98
N LEU A 37 34.33 -23.98 3.41
CA LEU A 37 32.91 -23.75 3.16
C LEU A 37 32.33 -24.79 2.19
N ASP A 38 33.06 -25.11 1.12
CA ASP A 38 32.65 -26.18 0.18
C ASP A 38 32.55 -27.53 0.90
N PHE A 39 33.48 -27.81 1.81
CA PHE A 39 33.42 -29.04 2.61
C PHE A 39 32.19 -29.07 3.53
N PHE A 40 31.86 -27.97 4.21
CA PHE A 40 30.63 -27.88 5.02
C PHE A 40 29.36 -28.04 4.20
N LEU A 41 29.31 -27.45 3.00
CA LEU A 41 28.19 -27.57 2.08
C LEU A 41 27.93 -29.02 1.67
N TYR A 42 28.97 -29.71 1.18
CA TYR A 42 28.81 -31.02 0.55
C TYR A 42 28.89 -32.20 1.52
N SER A 43 29.65 -32.07 2.62
CA SER A 43 29.90 -33.19 3.55
C SER A 43 29.03 -33.13 4.80
N PHE A 44 28.57 -31.95 5.20
CA PHE A 44 27.75 -31.75 6.41
C PHE A 44 26.34 -31.24 6.13
N ASP A 45 25.97 -31.12 4.85
CA ASP A 45 24.66 -30.64 4.40
C ASP A 45 24.32 -29.25 4.98
N VAL A 46 25.35 -28.41 5.15
CA VAL A 46 25.16 -27.03 5.62
C VAL A 46 24.56 -26.22 4.48
N ARG A 47 23.48 -25.50 4.78
CA ARG A 47 22.75 -24.72 3.76
C ARG A 47 23.60 -23.53 3.28
N ASN A 48 23.53 -23.25 1.98
CA ASN A 48 24.25 -22.12 1.38
C ASN A 48 23.81 -20.75 1.95
N GLY A 49 22.56 -20.63 2.38
CA GLY A 49 22.02 -19.43 3.03
C GLY A 49 20.66 -19.71 3.69
N PRO A 50 20.08 -18.70 4.35
CA PRO A 50 18.75 -18.80 4.95
C PRO A 50 17.67 -19.09 3.91
N GLY A 51 16.70 -19.92 4.27
CA GLY A 51 15.53 -20.26 3.45
C GLY A 51 14.24 -19.63 3.98
N SER A 52 13.12 -19.94 3.33
CA SER A 52 11.80 -19.35 3.65
C SER A 52 11.37 -19.57 5.10
N GLU A 53 11.71 -20.71 5.71
CA GLU A 53 11.37 -20.99 7.11
C GLU A 53 12.16 -20.09 8.08
N ASP A 54 13.45 -19.85 7.83
CA ASP A 54 14.23 -18.93 8.68
C ASP A 54 13.65 -17.52 8.60
N TYR A 55 13.32 -17.04 7.40
CA TYR A 55 12.66 -15.74 7.22
C TYR A 55 11.29 -15.69 7.92
N TYR A 56 10.50 -16.75 7.86
CA TYR A 56 9.25 -16.82 8.62
C TYR A 56 9.49 -16.70 10.13
N GLN A 57 10.44 -17.46 10.69
CA GLN A 57 10.80 -17.37 12.11
C GLN A 57 11.34 -15.99 12.49
N LEU A 58 12.17 -15.38 11.63
CA LEU A 58 12.67 -14.02 11.81
C LEU A 58 11.52 -13.02 11.95
N TRP A 59 10.52 -13.10 11.08
CA TRP A 59 9.34 -12.23 11.16
C TRP A 59 8.57 -12.46 12.46
N VAL A 60 8.31 -13.72 12.83
CA VAL A 60 7.63 -14.06 14.10
C VAL A 60 8.40 -13.53 15.32
N THR A 61 9.74 -13.53 15.28
CA THR A 61 10.56 -12.90 16.32
C THR A 61 10.34 -11.39 16.34
N TRP A 62 10.39 -10.73 15.17
CA TRP A 62 10.18 -9.29 15.06
C TRP A 62 8.80 -8.88 15.58
N GLU A 63 7.74 -9.60 15.25
CA GLU A 63 6.37 -9.33 15.72
C GLU A 63 6.23 -9.32 17.25
N LYS A 64 7.03 -10.15 17.94
CA LYS A 64 6.98 -10.34 19.40
C LYS A 64 7.89 -9.40 20.17
N SER A 65 9.03 -9.04 19.61
CA SER A 65 10.16 -8.48 20.38
C SER A 65 10.69 -7.15 19.86
N ILE A 66 10.34 -6.75 18.62
CA ILE A 66 10.88 -5.56 18.00
C ILE A 66 9.81 -4.48 17.90
N GLN A 67 10.15 -3.30 18.43
CA GLN A 67 9.33 -2.11 18.30
C GLN A 67 9.59 -1.36 16.98
N GLU A 68 10.82 -1.37 16.50
CA GLU A 68 11.26 -0.65 15.29
C GLU A 68 12.24 -1.50 14.47
N ILE A 69 12.02 -1.59 13.16
CA ILE A 69 12.87 -2.33 12.22
C ILE A 69 13.65 -1.32 11.37
N ALA A 70 14.94 -1.58 11.13
CA ALA A 70 15.72 -0.76 10.20
C ALA A 70 15.16 -0.87 8.77
N VAL A 71 15.15 0.25 8.03
CA VAL A 71 14.65 0.28 6.64
C VAL A 71 15.38 -0.71 5.74
N SER A 72 16.70 -0.84 5.91
CA SER A 72 17.53 -1.82 5.20
C SER A 72 17.07 -3.25 5.43
N ASP A 73 16.73 -3.58 6.67
CA ASP A 73 16.44 -4.94 7.10
C ASP A 73 15.05 -5.35 6.65
N CYS A 74 14.08 -4.45 6.79
CA CYS A 74 12.74 -4.62 6.26
C CYS A 74 12.77 -4.75 4.72
N SER A 75 13.52 -3.90 4.04
CA SER A 75 13.69 -3.98 2.57
C SER A 75 14.31 -5.30 2.14
N ALA A 76 15.39 -5.74 2.81
CA ALA A 76 16.04 -7.02 2.55
C ALA A 76 15.10 -8.21 2.77
N PHE A 77 14.27 -8.15 3.82
CA PHE A 77 13.23 -9.14 4.09
C PHE A 77 12.24 -9.25 2.93
N TRP A 78 11.58 -8.14 2.56
CA TRP A 78 10.56 -8.17 1.52
C TRP A 78 11.13 -8.48 0.14
N LYS A 79 12.36 -8.04 -0.15
CA LYS A 79 13.06 -8.42 -1.37
C LYS A 79 13.26 -9.93 -1.45
N PHE A 80 13.63 -10.59 -0.35
CA PHE A 80 13.72 -12.05 -0.32
C PHE A 80 12.36 -12.71 -0.57
N ILE A 81 11.30 -12.25 0.11
CA ILE A 81 9.94 -12.80 -0.05
C ILE A 81 9.46 -12.67 -1.50
N ALA A 82 9.63 -11.49 -2.11
CA ALA A 82 9.25 -11.23 -3.50
C ALA A 82 10.05 -12.09 -4.49
N THR A 83 11.35 -12.26 -4.25
CA THR A 83 12.23 -13.06 -5.14
C THR A 83 11.92 -14.55 -5.04
N ASN A 84 11.51 -15.05 -3.87
CA ASN A 84 11.25 -16.46 -3.61
C ASN A 84 9.74 -16.75 -3.48
N TRP A 85 8.93 -16.02 -4.26
CA TRP A 85 7.48 -16.14 -4.22
C TRP A 85 7.03 -17.53 -4.70
N SER A 86 6.40 -18.30 -3.81
CA SER A 86 5.96 -19.67 -4.07
C SER A 86 4.72 -20.00 -3.24
N LYS A 87 4.02 -21.10 -3.55
CA LYS A 87 2.91 -21.60 -2.72
C LYS A 87 3.31 -21.83 -1.27
N ASN A 88 4.55 -22.27 -1.03
CA ASN A 88 5.07 -22.47 0.32
C ASN A 88 5.26 -21.12 1.04
N THR A 89 5.89 -20.16 0.37
CA THR A 89 6.09 -18.80 0.91
C THR A 89 4.75 -18.12 1.22
N GLN A 90 3.76 -18.23 0.33
CA GLN A 90 2.39 -17.71 0.54
C GLN A 90 1.76 -18.30 1.80
N LYS A 91 1.85 -19.62 1.98
CA LYS A 91 1.31 -20.30 3.17
C LYS A 91 1.96 -19.78 4.44
N LEU A 92 3.29 -19.64 4.46
CA LEU A 92 4.02 -19.13 5.63
C LEU A 92 3.59 -17.70 6.00
N ILE A 93 3.61 -16.77 5.05
CA ILE A 93 3.30 -15.36 5.36
C ILE A 93 1.82 -15.11 5.66
N SER A 94 0.91 -15.99 5.21
CA SER A 94 -0.53 -15.84 5.52
C SER A 94 -0.80 -15.89 7.03
N GLY A 95 0.10 -16.50 7.80
CA GLY A 95 0.07 -16.52 9.26
C GLY A 95 0.59 -15.25 9.95
N PHE A 96 1.13 -14.27 9.21
CA PHE A 96 1.60 -13.02 9.81
C PHE A 96 0.43 -12.24 10.41
N VAL A 97 0.67 -11.66 11.59
CA VAL A 97 -0.32 -10.91 12.38
C VAL A 97 -0.08 -9.41 12.25
N LYS A 98 1.18 -9.01 12.05
CA LYS A 98 1.58 -7.62 11.88
C LYS A 98 2.27 -7.39 10.54
N VAL A 99 2.18 -6.17 10.06
CA VAL A 99 2.77 -5.68 8.81
C VAL A 99 3.52 -4.38 9.06
N PRO A 100 4.51 -4.03 8.23
CA PRO A 100 5.31 -2.84 8.43
C PRO A 100 4.56 -1.59 7.98
N VAL A 101 4.57 -0.58 8.83
CA VAL A 101 4.10 0.77 8.54
C VAL A 101 5.23 1.77 8.75
N CYS A 102 5.22 2.84 7.97
CA CYS A 102 6.20 3.92 8.06
C CYS A 102 5.63 5.04 8.93
N THR A 103 6.22 5.32 10.08
CA THR A 103 5.82 6.40 11.00
C THR A 103 7.03 7.27 11.30
N ASP A 104 6.99 8.56 10.99
CA ASP A 104 8.10 9.51 11.23
C ASP A 104 9.49 9.03 10.75
N GLY A 105 9.52 8.39 9.57
CA GLY A 105 10.75 7.86 8.98
C GLY A 105 11.24 6.53 9.56
N LYS A 106 10.50 5.96 10.53
CA LYS A 106 10.77 4.68 11.19
C LYS A 106 9.83 3.59 10.69
N ILE A 107 10.27 2.35 10.70
CA ILE A 107 9.40 1.20 10.38
C ILE A 107 8.97 0.54 11.68
N ILE A 108 7.67 0.54 11.94
CA ILE A 108 7.07 -0.17 13.06
C ILE A 108 6.15 -1.28 12.56
N LEU A 109 5.93 -2.29 13.38
CA LEU A 109 5.00 -3.38 13.06
C LEU A 109 3.63 -3.14 13.69
N SER A 110 2.62 -2.97 12.85
CA SER A 110 1.23 -2.76 13.26
C SER A 110 0.37 -3.97 12.88
N LYS A 111 -0.72 -4.18 13.62
CA LYS A 111 -1.68 -5.25 13.32
C LYS A 111 -2.19 -5.12 11.89
N LYS A 112 -2.25 -6.22 11.15
CA LYS A 112 -2.70 -6.20 9.76
C LYS A 112 -4.16 -5.76 9.60
N GLU A 113 -4.97 -5.93 10.64
CA GLU A 113 -6.38 -5.52 10.67
C GLU A 113 -6.55 -3.99 10.78
N ASP A 114 -5.52 -3.27 11.23
CA ASP A 114 -5.54 -1.82 11.40
C ASP A 114 -4.73 -1.08 10.31
N VAL A 115 -4.24 -1.82 9.32
CA VAL A 115 -3.40 -1.33 8.23
C VAL A 115 -4.04 -1.67 6.90
N PHE A 116 -3.93 -0.75 5.95
CA PHE A 116 -4.62 -0.80 4.67
C PHE A 116 -3.66 -0.69 3.49
N ILE A 117 -4.05 -1.33 2.39
CA ILE A 117 -3.47 -1.12 1.07
C ILE A 117 -4.06 0.18 0.50
N PRO A 118 -3.21 1.17 0.10
CA PRO A 118 -3.66 2.45 -0.45
C PRO A 118 -4.06 2.31 -1.92
N ASP A 119 -5.24 1.73 -2.17
CA ASP A 119 -5.75 1.50 -3.53
C ASP A 119 -6.72 2.58 -4.04
N ASP A 120 -7.02 3.56 -3.19
CA ASP A 120 -7.77 4.77 -3.54
C ASP A 120 -6.96 6.00 -3.10
N LEU A 121 -6.55 6.83 -4.08
CA LEU A 121 -5.67 7.99 -3.84
C LEU A 121 -6.32 9.04 -2.94
N LEU A 122 -7.63 9.26 -3.10
CA LEU A 122 -8.42 10.20 -2.31
C LEU A 122 -8.45 9.77 -0.84
N LEU A 123 -8.85 8.53 -0.59
CA LEU A 123 -8.90 7.99 0.77
C LEU A 123 -7.50 7.96 1.38
N THR A 124 -6.50 7.63 0.56
CA THR A 124 -5.09 7.60 0.99
C THR A 124 -4.63 8.97 1.47
N ASP A 125 -4.86 10.03 0.70
CA ASP A 125 -4.50 11.39 1.09
C ASP A 125 -5.21 11.82 2.40
N LEU A 126 -6.52 11.60 2.50
CA LEU A 126 -7.31 12.02 3.65
C LEU A 126 -6.86 11.36 4.95
N PHE A 127 -6.66 10.05 4.94
CA PHE A 127 -6.23 9.31 6.13
C PHE A 127 -4.73 9.51 6.43
N SER A 128 -3.89 9.77 5.42
CA SER A 128 -2.46 10.03 5.63
C SER A 128 -2.19 11.36 6.34
N LYS A 129 -3.12 12.32 6.26
CA LYS A 129 -3.04 13.61 6.98
C LYS A 129 -3.25 13.47 8.49
N LEU A 130 -3.74 12.32 8.96
CA LEU A 130 -3.93 12.07 10.39
C LEU A 130 -2.59 11.67 11.03
N SER A 131 -1.99 12.59 11.77
CA SER A 131 -0.68 12.38 12.41
C SER A 131 -0.67 11.32 13.52
N GLN A 132 -1.85 10.90 14.00
CA GLN A 132 -1.97 9.99 15.13
C GLN A 132 -1.85 8.51 14.74
N HIS A 133 -2.03 8.19 13.46
CA HIS A 133 -2.23 6.82 13.00
C HIS A 133 -1.46 6.56 11.71
N SER A 134 -0.84 5.39 11.60
CA SER A 134 -0.19 4.94 10.38
C SER A 134 -1.04 3.88 9.70
N PHE A 135 -2.03 4.34 8.95
CA PHE A 135 -3.05 3.50 8.31
C PHE A 135 -2.54 2.70 7.12
N PHE A 136 -1.40 3.05 6.53
CA PHE A 136 -0.99 2.48 5.25
C PHE A 136 0.32 1.70 5.34
N ILE A 137 0.40 0.65 4.53
CA ILE A 137 1.64 -0.08 4.31
C ILE A 137 2.79 0.85 3.88
N CYS A 138 3.99 0.53 4.36
CA CYS A 138 5.18 1.38 4.24
C CYS A 138 5.55 1.68 2.77
N PRO A 139 5.63 2.96 2.34
CA PRO A 139 5.97 3.39 0.98
C PRO A 139 7.25 2.85 0.38
N CYS A 140 8.28 2.65 1.20
CA CYS A 140 9.58 2.20 0.75
C CYS A 140 9.56 0.79 0.11
N LEU A 141 8.41 0.10 0.14
CA LEU A 141 8.24 -1.28 -0.31
C LEU A 141 7.26 -1.43 -1.49
N ARG A 142 6.70 -0.32 -2.03
CA ARG A 142 5.32 -0.30 -2.61
C ARG A 142 5.06 -0.93 -3.99
N ALA A 143 5.95 -0.91 -4.99
CA ALA A 143 5.47 -1.17 -6.35
C ALA A 143 5.14 -2.64 -6.67
N SER A 144 5.71 -3.62 -5.95
CA SER A 144 5.58 -5.05 -6.28
C SER A 144 5.02 -5.93 -5.17
N LEU A 145 4.46 -5.35 -4.09
CA LEU A 145 4.07 -6.09 -2.89
C LEU A 145 2.58 -6.06 -2.54
N ASN A 146 1.74 -5.32 -3.27
CA ASN A 146 0.30 -5.29 -2.97
C ASN A 146 -0.32 -6.70 -2.98
N CYS A 147 0.05 -7.54 -3.95
CA CYS A 147 -0.40 -8.94 -3.99
C CYS A 147 0.10 -9.78 -2.80
N ILE A 148 1.27 -9.42 -2.25
CA ILE A 148 1.83 -10.09 -1.07
C ILE A 148 1.03 -9.69 0.17
N TYR A 149 0.72 -8.39 0.33
CA TYR A 149 -0.12 -7.90 1.42
C TYR A 149 -1.56 -8.40 1.34
N ASP A 150 -2.13 -8.50 0.13
CA ASP A 150 -3.42 -9.17 -0.10
C ASP A 150 -3.37 -10.63 0.41
N THR A 151 -2.26 -11.35 0.18
CA THR A 151 -2.08 -12.75 0.66
C THR A 151 -1.98 -12.85 2.18
N ILE A 152 -1.40 -11.85 2.83
CA ILE A 152 -1.30 -11.76 4.31
C ILE A 152 -2.69 -11.50 4.93
N GLY A 153 -3.61 -10.93 4.14
CA GLY A 153 -4.94 -10.53 4.57
C GLY A 153 -5.03 -9.06 4.98
N VAL A 154 -4.11 -8.22 4.52
CA VAL A 154 -4.23 -6.75 4.68
C VAL A 154 -5.39 -6.28 3.83
N GLN A 155 -6.28 -5.49 4.42
CA GLN A 155 -7.47 -5.01 3.74
C GLN A 155 -7.15 -3.81 2.85
N ARG A 156 -8.05 -3.53 1.90
CA ARG A 156 -7.97 -2.37 1.02
C ARG A 156 -8.78 -1.23 1.60
N ILE A 157 -8.24 -0.02 1.61
CA ILE A 157 -8.92 1.14 2.22
C ILE A 157 -10.28 1.38 1.56
N SER A 158 -10.38 1.17 0.24
CA SER A 158 -11.63 1.37 -0.50
C SER A 158 -12.76 0.43 -0.08
N LYS A 159 -12.45 -0.68 0.59
CA LYS A 159 -13.43 -1.69 1.03
C LYS A 159 -13.85 -1.53 2.48
N GLU A 160 -12.95 -1.02 3.32
CA GLU A 160 -13.18 -0.91 4.77
C GLU A 160 -13.77 0.45 5.16
N VAL A 161 -13.54 1.47 4.34
CA VAL A 161 -14.12 2.78 4.58
C VAL A 161 -15.62 2.75 4.31
N THR A 162 -16.38 3.20 5.30
CA THR A 162 -17.82 3.48 5.15
C THR A 162 -18.00 4.96 4.91
N LYS A 163 -18.84 5.33 3.93
CA LYS A 163 -19.32 6.71 3.81
C LYS A 163 -20.19 7.02 5.02
N ASN A 164 -19.89 8.11 5.70
CA ASN A 164 -20.65 8.52 6.85
C ASN A 164 -21.65 9.59 6.44
N ASP A 165 -22.87 9.12 6.20
CA ASP A 165 -23.97 9.93 5.67
C ASP A 165 -24.42 11.03 6.65
N SER A 166 -24.02 10.96 7.93
CA SER A 166 -24.26 12.03 8.90
C SER A 166 -23.55 13.34 8.56
N PHE A 167 -22.52 13.28 7.69
CA PHE A 167 -21.80 14.46 7.21
C PHE A 167 -22.28 14.98 5.87
N THR A 168 -22.99 14.16 5.09
CA THR A 168 -23.71 14.61 3.90
C THR A 168 -25.01 15.25 4.36
N LEU A 169 -24.94 16.54 4.68
CA LEU A 169 -26.11 17.34 5.02
C LEU A 169 -27.16 17.20 3.89
N ASP A 170 -28.39 16.81 4.25
CA ASP A 170 -29.58 16.60 3.41
C ASP A 170 -30.07 17.83 2.60
N ASN A 171 -29.20 18.81 2.32
CA ASN A 171 -29.60 20.13 1.86
C ASN A 171 -28.94 20.58 0.54
N TYR A 172 -28.21 19.69 -0.14
CA TYR A 172 -27.63 20.03 -1.45
C TYR A 172 -28.74 20.10 -2.51
N ARG A 173 -28.96 21.30 -3.06
CA ARG A 173 -29.83 21.50 -4.22
C ARG A 173 -29.03 21.29 -5.50
N PHE A 174 -29.01 20.04 -5.96
CA PHE A 174 -28.33 19.71 -7.21
C PHE A 174 -29.17 20.06 -8.45
N ARG A 175 -28.52 20.63 -9.47
CA ARG A 175 -29.07 20.83 -10.82
C ARG A 175 -28.35 19.89 -11.78
N THR A 176 -29.10 19.16 -12.59
CA THR A 176 -28.50 18.32 -13.64
C THR A 176 -28.05 19.20 -14.80
N ILE A 177 -26.80 19.07 -15.23
CA ILE A 177 -26.25 19.78 -16.38
C ILE A 177 -25.81 18.82 -17.47
N ASP A 178 -25.68 19.33 -18.69
CA ASP A 178 -25.22 18.56 -19.84
C ASP A 178 -23.75 18.11 -19.63
N PRO A 179 -23.47 16.80 -19.56
CA PRO A 179 -22.12 16.28 -19.38
C PRO A 179 -21.11 16.76 -20.43
N SER A 180 -21.58 17.07 -21.64
CA SER A 180 -20.71 17.54 -22.74
C SER A 180 -20.03 18.89 -22.46
N LYS A 181 -20.58 19.67 -21.53
CA LYS A 181 -19.99 20.96 -21.09
C LYS A 181 -18.79 20.77 -20.16
N VAL A 182 -18.65 19.59 -19.56
CA VAL A 182 -17.65 19.29 -18.54
C VAL A 182 -16.67 18.24 -19.06
N ILE A 183 -17.19 17.11 -19.53
CA ILE A 183 -16.42 16.00 -20.06
C ILE A 183 -16.19 16.25 -21.55
N MET A 184 -15.24 17.15 -21.82
CA MET A 184 -14.84 17.47 -23.18
C MET A 184 -13.99 16.37 -23.80
N VAL A 185 -14.04 16.27 -25.13
CA VAL A 185 -13.19 15.36 -25.92
C VAL A 185 -11.71 15.52 -25.59
N GLY A 186 -11.26 16.73 -25.24
CA GLY A 186 -9.90 17.00 -24.78
C GLY A 186 -9.51 16.23 -23.52
N LEU A 187 -10.38 16.20 -22.50
CA LEU A 187 -10.14 15.47 -21.26
C LEU A 187 -10.04 13.96 -21.51
N LEU A 188 -10.96 13.41 -22.31
CA LEU A 188 -10.93 12.00 -22.70
C LEU A 188 -9.63 11.64 -23.43
N LYS A 189 -9.13 12.52 -24.30
CA LYS A 189 -7.85 12.34 -24.98
C LYS A 189 -6.66 12.37 -24.01
N ILE A 190 -6.67 13.26 -23.02
CA ILE A 190 -5.62 13.33 -22.00
C ILE A 190 -5.58 12.03 -21.18
N ILE A 191 -6.74 11.57 -20.70
CA ILE A 191 -6.84 10.33 -19.94
C ILE A 191 -6.41 9.13 -20.78
N LEU A 192 -6.90 9.02 -22.03
CA LEU A 192 -6.48 7.95 -22.94
C LEU A 192 -4.98 7.98 -23.24
N SER A 193 -4.39 9.18 -23.37
CA SER A 193 -2.95 9.34 -23.60
C SER A 193 -2.13 8.91 -22.39
N PHE A 194 -2.57 9.25 -21.18
CA PHE A 194 -1.97 8.75 -19.93
C PHE A 194 -2.05 7.23 -19.84
N LEU A 195 -3.25 6.66 -20.06
CA LEU A 195 -3.43 5.22 -20.05
C LEU A 195 -2.66 4.51 -21.15
N ALA A 196 -2.32 5.20 -22.25
CA ALA A 196 -1.52 4.67 -23.35
C ALA A 196 -0.02 4.54 -23.05
N ASP A 197 0.43 4.99 -21.88
CA ASP A 197 1.82 4.82 -21.47
C ASP A 197 2.19 3.32 -21.47
N PRO A 198 3.19 2.91 -22.28
CA PRO A 198 3.67 1.53 -22.31
C PRO A 198 4.11 0.99 -20.94
N ALA A 199 4.49 1.87 -20.00
CA ALA A 199 4.86 1.48 -18.64
C ALA A 199 3.69 0.92 -17.82
N LEU A 200 2.44 1.26 -18.18
CA LEU A 200 1.25 0.78 -17.48
C LEU A 200 0.78 -0.60 -17.98
N ASP A 201 1.24 -1.04 -19.15
CA ASP A 201 0.90 -2.33 -19.78
C ASP A 201 -0.62 -2.63 -19.83
N ILE A 202 -1.42 -1.62 -20.19
CA ILE A 202 -2.89 -1.74 -20.26
C ILE A 202 -3.33 -1.95 -21.73
N PRO A 203 -3.98 -3.07 -22.08
CA PRO A 203 -4.48 -3.33 -23.42
C PRO A 203 -5.44 -2.24 -23.92
N ALA A 204 -5.46 -2.00 -25.24
CA ALA A 204 -6.32 -0.95 -25.84
C ALA A 204 -7.80 -1.09 -25.48
N GLU A 205 -8.32 -2.32 -25.48
CA GLU A 205 -9.70 -2.61 -25.09
C GLU A 205 -10.00 -2.22 -23.64
N GLU A 206 -9.07 -2.55 -22.73
CA GLU A 206 -9.19 -2.22 -21.32
C GLU A 206 -9.15 -0.70 -21.10
N ARG A 207 -8.26 0.01 -21.79
CA ARG A 207 -8.19 1.49 -21.75
C ARG A 207 -9.50 2.12 -22.20
N HIS A 208 -10.09 1.62 -23.29
CA HIS A 208 -11.39 2.09 -23.76
C HIS A 208 -12.49 1.83 -22.72
N ARG A 209 -12.51 0.65 -22.10
CA ARG A 209 -13.46 0.30 -21.04
C ARG A 209 -13.33 1.23 -19.82
N MET A 210 -12.09 1.52 -19.41
CA MET A 210 -11.80 2.43 -18.30
C MET A 210 -12.33 3.84 -18.59
N VAL A 211 -12.24 4.32 -19.84
CA VAL A 211 -12.69 5.67 -20.21
C VAL A 211 -14.17 5.73 -20.57
N SER A 212 -14.78 4.63 -21.04
CA SER A 212 -16.20 4.62 -21.44
C SER A 212 -17.15 4.95 -20.31
N CYS A 213 -16.77 4.69 -19.05
CA CYS A 213 -17.57 5.05 -17.90
C CYS A 213 -17.78 6.57 -17.76
N LEU A 214 -16.90 7.41 -18.36
CA LEU A 214 -17.03 8.86 -18.39
C LEU A 214 -18.04 9.36 -19.42
N LEU A 215 -18.40 8.55 -20.42
CA LEU A 215 -19.31 8.95 -21.51
C LEU A 215 -20.78 8.97 -21.07
N ASN A 216 -21.15 8.17 -20.08
CA ASN A 216 -22.52 8.00 -19.61
C ASN A 216 -22.71 8.56 -18.18
N VAL A 217 -21.94 9.58 -17.82
CA VAL A 217 -22.01 10.19 -16.49
C VAL A 217 -23.13 11.22 -16.43
N THR A 218 -23.93 11.18 -15.36
CA THR A 218 -24.85 12.28 -15.02
C THR A 218 -24.09 13.33 -14.23
N VAL A 219 -24.09 14.58 -14.70
CA VAL A 219 -23.40 15.67 -14.00
C VAL A 219 -24.41 16.47 -13.19
N GLN A 220 -24.12 16.64 -11.90
CA GLN A 220 -24.91 17.37 -10.92
C GLN A 220 -24.12 18.54 -10.36
N GLU A 221 -24.71 19.72 -10.38
CA GLU A 221 -24.09 20.97 -9.95
C GLU A 221 -24.78 21.53 -8.70
N SER A 222 -24.01 22.02 -7.73
CA SER A 222 -24.49 22.63 -6.48
C SER A 222 -23.78 23.96 -6.24
N ASP A 223 -24.44 24.93 -5.63
CA ASP A 223 -23.81 26.22 -5.28
C ASP A 223 -22.81 26.06 -4.12
N GLU A 224 -23.00 25.06 -3.27
CA GLU A 224 -22.16 24.75 -2.11
C GLU A 224 -21.15 23.62 -2.39
N PRO A 225 -19.94 23.66 -1.77
CA PRO A 225 -18.95 22.59 -1.88
C PRO A 225 -19.48 21.25 -1.37
N ILE A 226 -19.11 20.16 -2.05
CA ILE A 226 -19.57 18.82 -1.72
C ILE A 226 -18.74 18.30 -0.55
N THR A 227 -19.37 18.24 0.62
CA THR A 227 -18.75 17.69 1.83
C THR A 227 -19.15 16.23 2.03
N VAL A 228 -18.15 15.37 2.18
CA VAL A 228 -18.29 13.93 2.43
C VAL A 228 -17.43 13.58 3.62
N GLY A 229 -17.98 12.77 4.53
CA GLY A 229 -17.16 12.13 5.54
C GLY A 229 -17.02 10.65 5.30
N TYR A 230 -15.87 10.15 5.71
CA TYR A 230 -15.45 8.77 5.60
C TYR A 230 -15.06 8.29 6.98
N SER A 231 -15.46 7.07 7.31
CA SER A 231 -15.20 6.46 8.60
C SER A 231 -14.54 5.11 8.38
N VAL A 232 -13.49 4.82 9.14
CA VAL A 232 -12.90 3.48 9.23
C VAL A 232 -12.95 3.01 10.67
N ARG A 233 -13.28 1.73 10.89
CA ARG A 233 -13.32 1.12 12.21
C ARG A 233 -12.08 0.26 12.40
N LEU A 234 -11.33 0.52 13.47
CA LEU A 234 -10.15 -0.25 13.85
C LEU A 234 -10.53 -1.48 14.67
N SER A 235 -9.61 -2.45 14.75
CA SER A 235 -9.70 -3.66 15.56
C SER A 235 -9.86 -3.39 17.06
N SER A 236 -9.44 -2.21 17.52
CA SER A 236 -9.65 -1.71 18.88
C SER A 236 -11.10 -1.34 19.18
N GLY A 237 -11.94 -1.21 18.14
CA GLY A 237 -13.29 -0.64 18.21
C GLY A 237 -13.32 0.89 18.05
N GLU A 238 -12.16 1.55 17.97
CA GLU A 238 -12.06 2.97 17.62
C GLU A 238 -12.60 3.21 16.21
N VAL A 239 -13.34 4.30 16.04
CA VAL A 239 -13.81 4.76 14.73
C VAL A 239 -13.08 6.06 14.43
N VAL A 240 -12.41 6.09 13.28
CA VAL A 240 -11.67 7.26 12.80
C VAL A 240 -12.44 7.89 11.67
N ASP A 241 -12.82 9.15 11.88
CA ASP A 241 -13.57 9.94 10.91
C ASP A 241 -12.67 10.97 10.22
N VAL A 242 -12.75 11.03 8.89
CA VAL A 242 -12.16 12.10 8.09
C VAL A 242 -13.23 12.77 7.27
N LYS A 243 -13.11 14.08 7.07
CA LYS A 243 -14.00 14.83 6.18
C LYS A 243 -13.20 15.42 5.05
N SER A 244 -13.83 15.44 3.88
CA SER A 244 -13.35 16.18 2.74
C SER A 244 -14.46 17.06 2.21
N SER A 245 -14.17 18.34 2.05
CA SER A 245 -15.01 19.28 1.31
C SER A 245 -14.32 19.54 -0.01
N ARG A 246 -14.99 19.22 -1.13
CA ARG A 246 -14.41 19.29 -2.47
C ARG A 246 -15.37 19.93 -3.46
N MET A 247 -14.78 20.59 -4.47
CA MET A 247 -15.54 21.18 -5.58
C MET A 247 -15.94 20.15 -6.64
N LEU A 248 -15.32 18.96 -6.65
CA LEU A 248 -15.59 17.89 -7.60
C LEU A 248 -15.62 16.55 -6.87
N ARG A 249 -16.59 15.69 -7.19
CA ARG A 249 -16.71 14.34 -6.66
C ARG A 249 -17.26 13.42 -7.73
N TRP A 250 -16.56 12.33 -8.00
CA TRP A 250 -17.06 11.28 -8.88
C TRP A 250 -17.50 10.05 -8.07
N GLU A 251 -18.77 9.68 -8.21
CA GLU A 251 -19.30 8.40 -7.75
C GLU A 251 -19.40 7.44 -8.93
N ARG A 252 -18.39 6.57 -9.04
CA ARG A 252 -18.28 5.61 -10.16
C ARG A 252 -19.46 4.64 -10.21
N GLU A 253 -19.90 4.13 -9.06
CA GLU A 253 -20.97 3.13 -8.96
C GLU A 253 -22.30 3.64 -9.51
N ASP A 254 -22.63 4.90 -9.24
CA ASP A 254 -23.87 5.53 -9.71
C ASP A 254 -23.70 6.27 -11.04
N SER A 255 -22.48 6.29 -11.61
CA SER A 255 -22.14 7.10 -12.78
C SER A 255 -22.53 8.58 -12.60
N LYS A 256 -22.30 9.15 -11.42
CA LYS A 256 -22.62 10.54 -11.09
C LYS A 256 -21.36 11.36 -10.82
N LEU A 257 -21.28 12.53 -11.44
CA LEU A 257 -20.25 13.52 -11.16
C LEU A 257 -20.91 14.73 -10.53
N TYR A 258 -20.54 15.02 -9.30
CA TYR A 258 -20.99 16.20 -8.59
C TYR A 258 -19.93 17.29 -8.71
N MET A 259 -20.36 18.51 -8.96
CA MET A 259 -19.48 19.68 -8.92
C MET A 259 -20.11 20.87 -8.24
N GLN A 260 -19.26 21.78 -7.78
CA GLN A 260 -19.67 23.08 -7.32
C GLN A 260 -19.78 24.05 -8.52
N SER A 261 -20.88 24.80 -8.59
CA SER A 261 -21.02 25.93 -9.50
C SER A 261 -19.97 26.98 -9.17
N SER A 262 -19.36 27.56 -10.20
CA SER A 262 -18.55 28.77 -10.06
C SER A 262 -19.36 29.93 -10.64
N ASP A 263 -20.11 30.62 -9.77
CA ASP A 263 -20.80 31.85 -10.16
C ASP A 263 -19.76 32.99 -10.30
N GLY A 264 -19.32 33.24 -11.53
CA GLY A 264 -18.41 34.33 -11.88
C GLY A 264 -17.13 33.89 -12.58
N GLU A 265 -16.23 34.83 -12.87
CA GLU A 265 -14.91 34.50 -13.40
C GLU A 265 -14.07 33.90 -12.26
N PRO A 266 -13.68 32.61 -12.32
CA PRO A 266 -13.01 32.00 -11.19
C PRO A 266 -11.65 32.66 -11.00
N SER A 267 -11.37 33.05 -9.76
CA SER A 267 -10.08 33.58 -9.35
C SER A 267 -8.97 32.58 -9.68
N TYR A 268 -7.73 33.06 -9.82
CA TYR A 268 -6.59 32.17 -10.04
C TYR A 268 -6.46 31.10 -8.96
N LYS A 269 -6.85 31.40 -7.71
CA LYS A 269 -6.85 30.45 -6.60
C LYS A 269 -7.89 29.35 -6.82
N GLU A 270 -9.12 29.69 -7.19
CA GLU A 270 -10.17 28.70 -7.48
C GLU A 270 -9.83 27.84 -8.70
N LYS A 271 -9.22 28.43 -9.74
CA LYS A 271 -8.70 27.69 -10.91
C LYS A 271 -7.59 26.72 -10.52
N ILE A 272 -6.68 27.12 -9.63
CA ILE A 272 -5.59 26.28 -9.13
C ILE A 272 -6.12 25.18 -8.22
N GLU A 273 -7.01 25.50 -7.26
CA GLU A 273 -7.66 24.51 -6.39
C GLU A 273 -8.37 23.45 -7.25
N PHE A 274 -9.19 23.89 -8.22
CA PHE A 274 -9.85 23.01 -9.19
C PHE A 274 -8.88 22.12 -9.97
N ALA A 275 -7.72 22.65 -10.39
CA ALA A 275 -6.70 21.90 -11.11
C ALA A 275 -5.90 20.92 -10.22
N THR A 276 -5.61 21.29 -8.97
CA THR A 276 -4.82 20.47 -8.04
C THR A 276 -5.56 19.22 -7.56
N TYR A 277 -6.90 19.21 -7.63
CA TYR A 277 -7.68 18.01 -7.34
C TYR A 277 -7.54 16.88 -8.38
N PHE A 278 -6.92 17.16 -9.53
CA PHE A 278 -6.60 16.15 -10.56
C PHE A 278 -5.14 15.66 -10.50
N THR A 279 -4.31 16.23 -9.60
CA THR A 279 -2.87 15.94 -9.53
C THR A 279 -2.45 15.04 -8.37
N GLU A 280 -3.40 14.51 -7.59
CA GLU A 280 -3.14 13.53 -6.51
C GLU A 280 -3.38 12.08 -6.96
#